data_AF-A0A6B3GJX4-F1
#
_entry.id   AF-A0A6B3GJX4-F1
#
_cell.length_a   1.000
_cell.length_b   1.000
_cell.length_c   1.000
_cell.angle_alpha   90.00
_cell.angle_beta   90.00
_cell.angle_gamma   90.00
#
_symmetry.space_group_name_H-M   'P 1'
#
loop_
_entity.id
_entity.type
_entity.pdbx_description
1 polymer ?
#
loop_
_entity_poly.entity_id
_entity_poly.type
_entity_poly.pdbx_seq_one_letter_code
_entity_poly.pdbx_strand_id
1 'polypeptide(L)'
;RATVGASSVTLGGLLKHLAHVEDSHFARLWLGAPVGAPWNTVDWDNDPDWAYRTAAEDTPEQLRTLWRESAARSRAVVEEALSTGGLDQLGAYVTRSGERPNLRRILLDLVEEYARHVGHADLIRESVDGLTGEDPG
;
A
#
# COMPACT_ATOMS: atom_id res chain seq x y z
N ARG A 1 6.17 -15.17 -29.27
CA ARG A 1 5.25 -14.43 -28.37
C ARG A 1 5.38 -15.07 -26.99
N ALA A 2 5.97 -14.36 -26.03
CA ALA A 2 6.03 -14.84 -24.64
C ALA A 2 4.78 -14.35 -23.91
N THR A 3 4.13 -15.22 -23.16
CA THR A 3 3.06 -14.87 -22.23
C THR A 3 3.60 -14.99 -20.82
N VAL A 4 3.17 -14.09 -19.94
CA VAL A 4 3.50 -14.18 -18.50
C VAL A 4 2.81 -15.42 -17.93
N GLY A 5 3.49 -16.16 -17.06
CA GLY A 5 2.89 -17.29 -16.34
C GLY A 5 1.80 -16.84 -15.37
N ALA A 6 1.01 -17.77 -14.84
CA ALA A 6 -0.02 -17.47 -13.85
C ALA A 6 0.60 -16.74 -12.63
N SER A 7 0.14 -15.52 -12.36
CA SER A 7 0.56 -14.74 -11.20
C SER A 7 -0.21 -15.21 -9.96
N SER A 8 0.47 -15.27 -8.81
CA SER A 8 -0.17 -15.53 -7.51
C SER A 8 -0.87 -14.29 -6.93
N VAL A 9 -0.78 -13.15 -7.60
CA VAL A 9 -1.41 -11.89 -7.18
C VAL A 9 -2.92 -11.97 -7.39
N THR A 10 -3.68 -11.66 -6.34
CA THR A 10 -5.15 -11.59 -6.36
C THR A 10 -5.62 -10.18 -6.01
N LEU A 11 -6.86 -9.81 -6.36
CA LEU A 11 -7.43 -8.52 -5.96
C LEU A 11 -7.47 -8.35 -4.43
N GLY A 12 -7.79 -9.43 -3.70
CA GLY A 12 -7.73 -9.42 -2.24
C GLY A 12 -6.31 -9.20 -1.71
N GLY A 13 -5.32 -9.87 -2.31
CA GLY A 13 -3.90 -9.67 -2.00
C GLY A 13 -3.45 -8.23 -2.23
N LEU A 14 -3.87 -7.61 -3.34
CA LEU A 14 -3.58 -6.20 -3.62
C LEU A 14 -4.20 -5.25 -2.58
N LEU A 15 -5.45 -5.47 -2.17
CA LEU A 15 -6.08 -4.66 -1.12
C LEU A 15 -5.33 -4.77 0.21
N LYS A 16 -4.99 -5.98 0.65
CA LYS A 16 -4.25 -6.19 1.90
C LYS A 16 -2.85 -5.59 1.85
N HIS A 17 -2.17 -5.73 0.70
CA HIS A 17 -0.88 -5.13 0.45
C HIS A 17 -0.92 -3.60 0.51
N LEU A 18 -1.86 -2.96 -0.21
CA LEU A 18 -1.99 -1.50 -0.20
C LEU A 18 -2.35 -0.97 1.18
N ALA A 19 -3.16 -1.69 1.96
CA ALA A 19 -3.41 -1.34 3.36
C ALA A 19 -2.13 -1.33 4.20
N HIS A 20 -1.26 -2.32 4.03
CA HIS A 20 0.05 -2.35 4.69
C HIS A 20 0.97 -1.22 4.21
N VAL A 21 1.00 -0.94 2.90
CA VAL A 21 1.81 0.15 2.32
C VAL A 21 1.43 1.49 2.95
N GLU A 22 0.14 1.81 3.04
CA GLU A 22 -0.38 3.02 3.70
C GLU A 22 0.13 3.13 5.15
N ASP A 23 -0.14 2.12 5.98
CA ASP A 23 0.26 2.17 7.39
C ASP A 23 1.77 2.19 7.58
N SER A 24 2.53 1.46 6.75
CA SER A 24 4.00 1.43 6.81
C SER A 24 4.61 2.77 6.41
N HIS A 25 4.13 3.43 5.35
CA HIS A 25 4.65 4.72 4.93
C HIS A 25 4.47 5.77 6.03
N PHE A 26 3.30 5.85 6.65
CA PHE A 26 3.05 6.90 7.64
C PHE A 26 3.54 6.54 9.05
N ALA A 27 3.43 5.29 9.50
CA ALA A 27 4.00 4.92 10.80
C ALA A 27 5.54 4.92 10.74
N ARG A 28 6.14 4.22 9.77
CA ARG A 28 7.59 4.02 9.73
C ARG A 28 8.32 5.19 9.09
N LEU A 29 7.93 5.62 7.89
CA LEU A 29 8.70 6.63 7.15
C LEU A 29 8.44 8.05 7.69
N TRP A 30 7.18 8.37 7.93
CA TRP A 30 6.79 9.68 8.43
C TRP A 30 7.02 9.85 9.94
N LEU A 31 6.40 9.00 10.78
CA LEU A 31 6.45 9.14 12.24
C LEU A 31 7.68 8.48 12.89
N GLY A 32 8.36 7.56 12.21
CA GLY A 32 9.46 6.79 12.80
C GLY A 32 9.00 5.82 13.88
N ALA A 33 7.72 5.47 13.87
CA ALA A 33 7.06 4.59 14.82
C ALA A 33 6.93 3.17 14.25
N PRO A 34 6.81 2.14 15.11
CA PRO A 34 6.40 0.81 14.66
C PRO A 34 5.01 0.87 14.01
N VAL A 35 4.80 0.03 12.98
CA VAL A 35 3.47 -0.17 12.40
C VAL A 35 2.51 -0.73 13.44
N GLY A 36 1.22 -0.37 13.35
CA GLY A 36 0.17 -0.87 14.24
C GLY A 36 -0.33 -2.26 13.86
N ALA A 37 -1.33 -2.76 14.59
CA ALA A 37 -2.04 -3.98 14.22
C ALA A 37 -2.77 -3.83 12.88
N PRO A 38 -2.87 -4.90 12.06
CA PRO A 38 -2.35 -6.25 12.32
C PRO A 38 -0.86 -6.42 11.95
N TRP A 39 -0.22 -5.42 11.38
CA TRP A 39 1.13 -5.52 10.79
C TRP A 39 2.23 -5.75 11.83
N ASN A 40 2.00 -5.33 13.07
CA ASN A 40 2.94 -5.47 14.19
C ASN A 40 3.14 -6.91 14.66
N THR A 41 2.30 -7.86 14.23
CA THR A 41 2.44 -9.28 14.59
C THR A 41 3.18 -10.09 13.52
N VAL A 42 3.61 -9.45 12.43
CA VAL A 42 4.20 -10.12 11.26
C VAL A 42 5.72 -10.04 11.33
N ASP A 43 6.37 -11.18 11.12
CA ASP A 43 7.82 -11.25 10.90
C ASP A 43 8.12 -10.96 9.41
N TRP A 44 8.26 -9.69 9.08
CA TRP A 44 8.48 -9.22 7.71
C TRP A 44 9.84 -9.63 7.13
N ASP A 45 10.81 -10.01 7.97
CA ASP A 45 12.12 -10.48 7.49
C ASP A 45 12.01 -11.93 6.95
N ASN A 46 11.11 -12.74 7.54
CA ASN A 46 10.89 -14.12 7.13
C ASN A 46 9.63 -14.34 6.26
N ASP A 47 8.68 -13.40 6.26
CA ASP A 47 7.45 -13.46 5.45
C ASP A 47 7.11 -12.10 4.81
N PRO A 48 7.91 -11.61 3.84
CA PRO A 48 7.68 -10.33 3.18
C PRO A 48 6.37 -10.29 2.37
N ASP A 49 5.87 -11.46 1.96
CA ASP A 49 4.66 -11.62 1.15
C ASP A 49 3.42 -11.95 2.00
N TRP A 50 3.51 -11.83 3.33
CA TRP A 50 2.44 -12.20 4.27
C TRP A 50 1.09 -11.60 3.88
N ALA A 51 1.06 -10.33 3.48
CA ALA A 51 -0.16 -9.65 3.05
C ALA A 51 -0.80 -10.30 1.82
N TYR A 52 0.00 -10.71 0.83
CA TYR A 52 -0.50 -11.41 -0.36
C TYR A 52 -0.96 -12.82 -0.02
N ARG A 53 -0.15 -13.57 0.73
CA ARG A 53 -0.38 -14.97 1.06
C ARG A 53 -1.63 -15.17 1.93
N THR A 54 -1.85 -14.29 2.91
CA THR A 54 -2.95 -14.43 3.89
C THR A 54 -4.23 -13.73 3.48
N ALA A 55 -4.26 -12.95 2.39
CA ALA A 55 -5.48 -12.26 1.98
C ALA A 55 -6.64 -13.20 1.64
N ALA A 56 -6.36 -14.44 1.23
CA ALA A 56 -7.39 -15.45 0.99
C ALA A 56 -8.07 -15.97 2.27
N GLU A 57 -7.51 -15.66 3.45
CA GLU A 57 -8.06 -16.02 4.76
C GLU A 57 -9.08 -14.98 5.26
N ASP A 58 -9.14 -13.81 4.63
CA ASP A 58 -10.05 -12.71 4.95
C ASP A 58 -11.23 -12.65 3.98
N THR A 59 -12.39 -12.18 4.46
CA THR A 59 -13.50 -11.87 3.57
C THR A 59 -13.23 -10.61 2.74
N PRO A 60 -13.86 -10.45 1.56
CA PRO A 60 -13.76 -9.22 0.79
C PRO A 60 -14.15 -7.96 1.59
N GLU A 61 -15.13 -8.05 2.48
CA GLU A 61 -15.56 -6.96 3.34
C GLU A 61 -14.49 -6.57 4.37
N GLN A 62 -13.80 -7.56 4.95
CA GLN A 62 -12.69 -7.33 5.88
C GLN A 62 -11.53 -6.63 5.17
N LEU A 63 -11.14 -7.11 3.98
CA LEU A 63 -10.07 -6.51 3.18
C LEU A 63 -10.38 -5.07 2.76
N ARG A 64 -11.61 -4.80 2.29
CA ARG A 64 -12.04 -3.44 1.96
C ARG A 64 -12.05 -2.51 3.17
N THR A 65 -12.44 -3.03 4.34
CA THR A 65 -12.48 -2.26 5.58
C THR A 65 -11.08 -1.93 6.05
N LEU A 66 -10.18 -2.92 6.10
CA LEU A 66 -8.78 -2.76 6.43
C LEU A 66 -8.12 -1.68 5.56
N TRP A 67 -8.27 -1.79 4.24
CA TRP A 67 -7.71 -0.81 3.31
C TRP A 67 -8.27 0.61 3.52
N ARG A 68 -9.60 0.76 3.65
CA ARG A 68 -10.21 2.08 3.88
C ARG A 68 -9.73 2.72 5.19
N GLU A 69 -9.59 1.93 6.25
CA GLU A 69 -9.12 2.42 7.54
C GLU A 69 -7.65 2.84 7.49
N SER A 70 -6.78 2.08 6.80
CA SER A 70 -5.38 2.47 6.58
C SER A 70 -5.29 3.77 5.75
N ALA A 71 -6.07 3.89 4.68
CA ALA A 71 -6.13 5.10 3.87
C ALA A 71 -6.68 6.32 4.65
N ALA A 72 -7.63 6.11 5.57
CA ALA A 72 -8.15 7.17 6.43
C ALA A 72 -7.08 7.65 7.44
N ARG A 73 -6.32 6.74 8.04
CA ARG A 73 -5.19 7.09 8.93
C ARG A 73 -4.11 7.86 8.18
N SER A 74 -3.71 7.38 7.01
CA SER A 74 -2.79 8.05 6.08
C SER A 74 -3.23 9.49 5.80
N ARG A 75 -4.49 9.68 5.41
CA ARG A 75 -5.07 11.02 5.15
C ARG A 75 -4.99 11.94 6.36
N ALA A 76 -5.32 11.45 7.56
CA ALA A 76 -5.25 12.24 8.78
C ALA A 76 -3.82 12.70 9.08
N VAL A 77 -2.83 11.82 8.90
CA VAL A 77 -1.40 12.16 9.07
C VAL A 77 -0.95 13.21 8.05
N VAL A 78 -1.37 13.08 6.79
CA VAL A 78 -1.03 14.05 5.75
C VAL A 78 -1.65 15.42 6.05
N GLU A 79 -2.90 15.46 6.50
CA GLU A 79 -3.58 16.71 6.87
C GLU A 79 -2.86 17.43 8.01
N GLU A 80 -2.47 16.69 9.06
CA GLU A 80 -1.68 17.22 10.17
C GLU A 80 -0.32 17.75 9.69
N ALA A 81 0.40 16.98 8.89
CA ALA A 81 1.70 17.37 8.33
C ALA A 81 1.61 18.65 7.49
N LEU A 82 0.58 18.75 6.64
CA LEU A 82 0.33 19.93 5.82
C LEU A 82 0.01 21.16 6.67
N SER A 83 -0.69 20.99 7.79
CA SER A 83 -1.01 22.09 8.71
C SER A 83 0.19 22.62 9.52
N THR A 84 1.22 21.79 9.70
CA THR A 84 2.35 22.09 10.61
C THR A 84 3.64 22.47 9.88
N GLY A 85 3.93 21.87 8.72
CA GLY A 85 5.18 22.11 8.00
C GLY A 85 5.11 22.00 6.48
N GLY A 86 3.99 21.52 5.92
CA GLY A 86 3.80 21.41 4.48
C GLY A 86 4.62 20.29 3.84
N LEU A 87 4.69 20.31 2.49
CA LEU A 87 5.25 19.21 1.70
C LEU A 87 6.76 19.00 1.84
N ASP A 88 7.50 20.04 2.28
CA ASP A 88 8.97 20.00 2.41
C ASP A 88 9.44 19.55 3.80
N GLN A 89 8.52 19.32 4.72
CA GLN A 89 8.83 18.78 6.04
C GLN A 89 9.44 17.38 5.93
N LEU A 90 10.55 17.17 6.64
CA LEU A 90 11.28 15.90 6.67
C LEU A 90 10.59 14.89 7.60
N GLY A 91 10.36 13.68 7.09
CA GLY A 91 9.91 12.55 7.90
C GLY A 91 10.94 12.10 8.93
N ALA A 92 10.56 11.27 9.87
CA ALA A 92 11.42 10.81 10.96
C ALA A 92 12.40 9.71 10.53
N TYR A 93 12.09 8.94 9.49
CA TYR A 93 12.96 7.87 9.01
C TYR A 93 14.24 8.40 8.35
N VAL A 94 15.36 7.74 8.65
CA VAL A 94 16.67 7.97 8.04
C VAL A 94 17.02 6.77 7.17
N THR A 95 17.24 7.00 5.88
CA THR A 95 17.65 5.97 4.92
C THR A 95 19.05 5.44 5.26
N ARG A 96 19.46 4.34 4.62
CA ARG A 96 20.84 3.84 4.72
C ARG A 96 21.89 4.85 4.22
N SER A 97 21.50 5.76 3.33
CA SER A 97 22.34 6.87 2.84
C SER A 97 22.40 8.07 3.79
N GLY A 98 21.65 8.05 4.91
CA GLY A 98 21.60 9.15 5.87
C GLY A 98 20.59 10.25 5.50
N GLU A 99 19.76 10.04 4.49
CA GLU A 99 18.77 11.01 4.02
C GLU A 99 17.45 10.86 4.76
N ARG A 100 16.70 11.97 4.87
CA ARG A 100 15.35 11.98 5.42
C ARG A 100 14.38 12.37 4.31
N PRO A 101 13.54 11.45 3.80
CA PRO A 101 12.52 11.78 2.80
C PRO A 101 11.57 12.84 3.34
N ASN A 102 11.23 13.85 2.54
CA ASN A 102 10.17 14.79 2.89
C ASN A 102 8.78 14.23 2.57
N LEU A 103 7.74 14.89 3.08
CA LEU A 103 6.35 14.49 2.85
C LEU A 103 6.04 14.33 1.35
N ARG A 104 6.53 15.25 0.51
CA ARG A 104 6.37 15.15 -0.95
C ARG A 104 6.92 13.83 -1.50
N ARG A 105 8.12 13.42 -1.10
CA ARG A 105 8.73 12.17 -1.55
C ARG A 105 7.91 10.97 -1.08
N ILE A 106 7.49 10.93 0.18
CA ILE A 106 6.68 9.83 0.74
C ILE A 106 5.35 9.70 -0.01
N LEU A 107 4.69 10.82 -0.32
CA LEU A 107 3.45 10.82 -1.09
C LEU A 107 3.66 10.36 -2.54
N LEU A 108 4.75 10.77 -3.18
CA LEU A 108 5.09 10.29 -4.53
C LEU A 108 5.35 8.78 -4.54
N ASP A 109 6.04 8.26 -3.53
CA ASP A 109 6.30 6.83 -3.38
C ASP A 109 4.99 6.06 -3.20
N LEU A 110 4.08 6.57 -2.38
CA LEU A 110 2.74 5.99 -2.22
C LEU A 110 1.96 5.97 -3.55
N VAL A 111 1.95 7.07 -4.30
CA VAL A 111 1.28 7.14 -5.61
C VAL A 111 1.90 6.17 -6.62
N GLU A 112 3.23 6.03 -6.61
CA GLU A 112 3.93 5.07 -7.48
C GLU A 112 3.53 3.62 -7.16
N GLU A 113 3.43 3.26 -5.87
CA GLU A 113 2.94 1.95 -5.45
C GLU A 113 1.50 1.70 -5.96
N TYR A 114 0.59 2.65 -5.75
CA TYR A 114 -0.78 2.52 -6.27
C TYR A 114 -0.80 2.37 -7.79
N ALA A 115 -0.05 3.19 -8.53
CA ALA A 115 0.00 3.13 -9.99
C ALA A 115 0.53 1.77 -10.50
N ARG A 116 1.57 1.24 -9.86
CA ARG A 116 2.15 -0.08 -10.17
C ARG A 116 1.13 -1.20 -9.95
N HIS A 117 0.25 -1.06 -8.97
CA HIS A 117 -0.71 -2.08 -8.58
C HIS A 117 -2.09 -1.95 -9.27
N VAL A 118 -2.49 -0.76 -9.70
CA VAL A 118 -3.70 -0.56 -10.53
C VAL A 118 -3.56 -1.33 -11.85
N GLY A 119 -2.38 -1.29 -12.48
CA GLY A 119 -2.13 -2.09 -13.69
C GLY A 119 -2.25 -3.61 -13.45
N HIS A 120 -1.92 -4.11 -12.26
CA HIS A 120 -2.15 -5.51 -11.90
C HIS A 120 -3.63 -5.80 -11.64
N ALA A 121 -4.35 -4.88 -11.00
CA ALA A 121 -5.78 -5.02 -10.74
C ALA A 121 -6.59 -5.06 -12.06
N ASP A 122 -6.20 -4.25 -13.05
CA ASP A 122 -6.81 -4.27 -14.37
C ASP A 122 -6.63 -5.62 -15.05
N LEU A 123 -5.40 -6.16 -15.08
CA LEU A 123 -5.14 -7.49 -15.67
C LEU A 123 -5.91 -8.63 -14.95
N ILE A 124 -6.08 -8.53 -13.63
CA ILE A 124 -6.84 -9.51 -12.85
C ILE A 124 -8.34 -9.39 -13.17
N ARG A 125 -8.90 -8.18 -13.21
CA ARG A 125 -10.29 -7.95 -13.61
C ARG A 125 -10.54 -8.45 -15.03
N GLU A 126 -9.63 -8.16 -15.96
CA GLU A 126 -9.68 -8.67 -17.34
C GLU A 126 -9.73 -10.20 -17.38
N SER A 127 -8.98 -10.88 -16.51
CA SER A 127 -8.94 -12.34 -16.43
C SER A 127 -10.18 -12.99 -15.78
N VAL A 128 -10.88 -12.25 -14.91
CA VAL A 128 -12.07 -12.75 -14.18
C VAL A 128 -13.36 -12.43 -14.95
N ASP A 129 -13.46 -11.22 -15.50
CA ASP A 129 -14.68 -10.71 -16.12
C ASP A 129 -14.64 -10.77 -17.66
N GLY A 130 -13.47 -11.01 -18.27
CA GLY A 130 -13.29 -11.11 -19.72
C GLY A 130 -13.35 -9.78 -20.49
N LEU A 131 -13.45 -8.64 -19.79
CA LEU A 131 -13.58 -7.30 -20.36
C LEU A 131 -12.28 -6.50 -20.23
N THR A 132 -11.74 -5.97 -21.34
CA THR A 132 -10.50 -5.18 -21.41
C THR A 132 -10.74 -3.67 -21.24
N GLY A 133 -9.93 -2.98 -20.42
CA GLY A 133 -9.90 -1.50 -20.29
C GLY A 133 -10.98 -0.86 -19.43
N GLU A 134 -10.91 0.47 -19.22
CA GLU A 134 -11.98 1.29 -18.63
C GLU A 134 -13.16 1.33 -19.62
N ASP A 135 -14.15 0.47 -19.41
CA ASP A 135 -15.42 0.56 -20.11
C ASP A 135 -16.37 1.43 -19.27
N PRO A 136 -16.74 2.65 -19.72
CA PRO A 136 -17.73 3.47 -19.03
C PRO A 136 -19.11 2.94 -19.40
N GLY A 137 -19.52 1.87 -18.72
CA GLY A 137 -20.91 1.40 -18.70
C GLY A 137 -21.82 2.40 -17.98
#